data_AF-A0A7C7CRL0-F1
#
_entry.id   AF-A0A7C7CRL0-F1
#
_cell.length_a   1.000
_cell.length_b   1.000
_cell.length_c   1.000
_cell.angle_alpha   90.00
_cell.angle_beta   90.00
_cell.angle_gamma   90.00
#
_symmetry.space_group_name_H-M   'P 1'
#
loop_
_entity.id
_entity.type
_entity.pdbx_description
1 polymer ?
#
loop_
_entity_poly.entity_id
_entity_poly.type
_entity_poly.pdbx_seq_one_letter_code
_entity_poly.pdbx_strand_id
1 'polypeptide(L)'
;MTKKVKYAYGYPVPDDKLRISFKEQISPGQYWSTPVDVDGLDDLLDKLKEENVYKVTFKYLTYFWEGDNFYEGPMNTEDITQKEFDWVVEKVEGNHRFIEIYKKKER
;
A
#
# COMPACT_ATOMS: atom_id res chain seq x y z
N MET A 1 -10.71 -9.46 -17.27
CA MET A 1 -11.72 -8.77 -16.43
C MET A 1 -10.97 -7.92 -15.41
N THR A 2 -11.25 -6.63 -15.44
CA THR A 2 -10.44 -5.54 -14.90
C THR A 2 -10.45 -5.53 -13.37
N LYS A 3 -9.26 -5.48 -12.76
CA LYS A 3 -9.02 -5.48 -11.32
C LYS A 3 -9.67 -4.24 -10.70
N LYS A 4 -10.43 -4.39 -9.60
CA LYS A 4 -10.70 -3.25 -8.73
C LYS A 4 -9.35 -2.85 -8.11
N VAL A 5 -8.85 -1.68 -8.46
CA VAL A 5 -7.72 -1.04 -7.77
C VAL A 5 -8.30 -0.52 -6.46
N LYS A 6 -7.99 -1.17 -5.34
CA LYS A 6 -8.23 -0.60 -4.02
C LYS A 6 -6.98 0.22 -3.70
N TYR A 7 -7.11 1.54 -3.70
CA TYR A 7 -6.02 2.39 -3.25
C TYR A 7 -5.80 2.13 -1.77
N ALA A 8 -4.59 1.68 -1.41
CA ALA A 8 -4.10 1.88 -0.07
C ALA A 8 -3.19 3.11 -0.09
N TYR A 9 -3.43 3.98 0.87
CA TYR A 9 -2.43 4.96 1.26
C TYR A 9 -1.78 4.37 2.50
N GLY A 10 -0.49 4.07 2.35
CA GLY A 10 0.41 3.85 3.48
C GLY A 10 0.92 5.21 3.90
N TYR A 11 0.95 5.52 5.20
CA TYR A 11 1.80 6.60 5.68
C TYR A 11 2.58 6.11 6.90
N PRO A 12 3.84 6.53 7.06
CA PRO A 12 4.58 6.24 8.27
C PRO A 12 3.86 6.90 9.44
N VAL A 13 3.58 6.11 10.47
CA VAL A 13 3.09 6.56 11.76
C VAL A 13 4.27 6.61 12.75
N PRO A 14 4.12 7.22 13.95
CA PRO A 14 5.14 7.13 14.99
C PRO A 14 5.58 5.66 15.23
N ASP A 15 6.81 5.49 15.71
CA ASP A 15 7.39 4.18 16.07
C ASP A 15 7.63 3.21 14.90
N ASP A 16 8.05 3.71 13.73
CA ASP A 16 8.43 2.93 12.55
C ASP A 16 7.34 1.99 12.00
N LYS A 17 6.08 2.33 12.30
CA LYS A 17 4.90 1.60 11.83
C LYS A 17 4.40 2.14 10.50
N LEU A 18 3.74 1.27 9.74
CA LEU A 18 3.03 1.65 8.51
C LEU A 18 1.53 1.60 8.76
N ARG A 19 0.78 2.67 8.48
CA ARG A 19 -0.69 2.58 8.49
C ARG A 19 -1.21 2.40 7.08
N ILE A 20 -1.81 1.24 6.79
CA ILE A 20 -2.46 0.95 5.50
C ILE A 20 -3.96 1.20 5.61
N SER A 21 -4.56 1.83 4.60
CA SER A 21 -6.01 2.04 4.55
C SER A 21 -6.63 1.35 3.35
N PHE A 22 -7.45 0.33 3.56
CA PHE A 22 -8.13 -0.34 2.45
C PHE A 22 -9.32 0.49 2.00
N LYS A 23 -9.21 1.18 0.86
CA LYS A 23 -10.32 1.97 0.30
C LYS A 23 -11.29 1.05 -0.45
N GLU A 24 -12.51 0.93 0.06
CA GLU A 24 -13.61 0.22 -0.56
C GLU A 24 -14.63 1.21 -1.11
N GLN A 25 -14.98 1.06 -2.39
CA GLN A 25 -16.07 1.82 -2.98
C GLN A 25 -17.41 1.19 -2.60
N ILE A 26 -18.19 1.90 -1.77
CA ILE A 26 -19.53 1.46 -1.36
C ILE A 26 -20.55 1.85 -2.44
N SER A 27 -20.42 3.06 -3.00
CA SER A 27 -21.29 3.57 -4.06
C SER A 27 -20.52 4.52 -5.00
N PRO A 28 -21.06 4.91 -6.16
CA PRO A 28 -20.42 5.88 -7.04
C PRO A 28 -20.09 7.18 -6.27
N GLY A 29 -18.80 7.50 -6.16
CA GLY A 29 -18.32 8.67 -5.40
C GLY A 29 -18.18 8.50 -3.87
N GLN A 30 -18.71 7.43 -3.27
CA GLN A 30 -18.55 7.16 -1.82
C GLN A 30 -17.61 6.01 -1.56
N TYR A 31 -16.65 6.26 -0.67
CA TYR A 31 -15.63 5.31 -0.30
C TYR A 31 -15.56 5.21 1.22
N TRP A 32 -15.35 4.00 1.71
CA TRP A 32 -14.96 3.73 3.09
C TRP A 32 -13.50 3.34 3.13
N SER A 33 -12.80 3.75 4.18
CA SER A 33 -11.41 3.38 4.42
C SER A 33 -11.28 2.88 5.84
N THR A 34 -10.82 1.64 6.00
CA THR A 34 -10.46 1.08 7.30
C THR A 34 -8.95 1.19 7.45
N PRO A 35 -8.42 2.11 8.28
CA PRO A 35 -7.01 2.19 8.57
C PRO A 35 -6.61 1.03 9.50
N VAL A 36 -5.48 0.39 9.18
CA VAL A 36 -4.90 -0.70 9.95
C VAL A 36 -3.41 -0.39 10.13
N ASP A 37 -2.94 -0.42 11.36
CA ASP A 37 -1.51 -0.27 11.68
C ASP A 37 -0.79 -1.56 11.39
N VAL A 38 0.40 -1.48 10.80
CA VAL A 38 1.26 -2.60 10.42
C VAL A 38 2.56 -2.48 11.22
N ASP A 39 2.85 -3.51 12.00
CA ASP A 39 3.96 -3.55 12.96
C ASP A 39 5.25 -4.16 12.38
N GLY A 40 5.21 -4.67 11.14
CA GLY A 40 6.37 -5.27 10.47
C GLY A 40 6.02 -5.90 9.11
N LEU A 41 7.03 -6.47 8.44
CA LEU A 41 6.84 -7.14 7.14
C LEU A 41 5.88 -8.34 7.25
N ASP A 42 6.06 -9.22 8.22
CA ASP A 42 5.20 -10.41 8.37
C ASP A 42 3.73 -10.01 8.56
N ASP A 43 3.49 -9.00 9.40
CA ASP A 43 2.16 -8.43 9.65
C ASP A 43 1.57 -7.74 8.41
N LEU A 44 2.41 -7.12 7.57
CA LEU A 44 1.98 -6.62 6.26
C LEU A 44 1.50 -7.78 5.38
N LEU A 45 2.29 -8.84 5.26
CA LEU A 45 1.98 -10.00 4.41
C LEU A 45 0.70 -10.70 4.85
N ASP A 46 0.50 -10.88 6.16
CA ASP A 46 -0.72 -11.46 6.71
C ASP A 46 -1.95 -10.62 6.38
N LYS A 47 -1.90 -9.30 6.59
CA LYS A 47 -3.01 -8.39 6.25
C LYS A 47 -3.32 -8.37 4.76
N LEU A 48 -2.28 -8.36 3.91
CA LEU A 48 -2.46 -8.43 2.47
C LEU A 48 -3.14 -9.75 2.05
N LYS A 49 -2.77 -10.86 2.69
CA LYS A 49 -3.36 -12.18 2.44
C LYS A 49 -4.81 -12.26 2.91
N GLU A 50 -5.13 -11.80 4.12
CA GLU A 50 -6.50 -11.72 4.66
C GLU A 50 -7.42 -10.94 3.72
N GLU A 51 -6.89 -9.88 3.12
CA GLU A 51 -7.63 -8.98 2.23
C GLU A 51 -7.64 -9.45 0.76
N ASN A 52 -7.22 -10.69 0.47
CA ASN A 52 -7.16 -11.30 -0.87
C ASN A 52 -6.35 -10.46 -1.89
N VAL A 53 -5.31 -9.78 -1.39
CA VAL A 53 -4.33 -9.05 -2.20
C VAL A 53 -3.33 -10.03 -2.78
N TYR A 54 -2.96 -9.83 -4.05
CA TYR A 54 -1.96 -10.68 -4.71
C TYR A 54 -0.86 -9.89 -5.41
N LYS A 55 -1.05 -8.58 -5.59
CA LYS A 55 -0.02 -7.69 -6.10
C LYS A 55 -0.05 -6.36 -5.38
N VAL A 56 1.12 -5.76 -5.25
CA VAL A 56 1.28 -4.41 -4.72
C VAL A 56 2.26 -3.60 -5.58
N THR A 57 2.16 -2.28 -5.51
CA THR A 57 3.16 -1.37 -6.07
C THR A 57 3.53 -0.36 -4.99
N PHE A 58 4.83 -0.25 -4.71
CA PHE A 58 5.37 0.77 -3.83
C PHE A 58 5.51 2.08 -4.61
N LYS A 59 4.97 3.17 -4.07
CA LYS A 59 4.92 4.49 -4.71
C LYS A 59 5.36 5.56 -3.74
N TYR A 60 5.83 6.68 -4.27
CA TYR A 60 6.02 7.89 -3.46
C TYR A 60 5.51 9.13 -4.20
N LEU A 61 5.22 10.18 -3.42
CA LEU A 61 4.79 11.49 -3.90
C LEU A 61 5.67 12.55 -3.26
N THR A 62 6.37 13.33 -4.07
CA THR A 62 7.14 14.50 -3.64
C THR A 62 6.34 15.77 -3.83
N TYR A 63 6.47 16.74 -2.91
CA TYR A 63 5.75 18.02 -3.01
C TYR A 63 6.12 18.87 -4.24
N PHE A 64 7.23 18.55 -4.92
CA PHE A 64 7.57 19.07 -6.23
C PHE A 64 7.20 18.03 -7.29
N TRP A 65 6.16 18.32 -8.08
CA TRP A 65 5.78 17.75 -9.37
C TRP A 65 6.12 16.27 -9.63
N GLU A 66 5.10 15.41 -9.55
CA GLU A 66 5.03 14.06 -10.18
C GLU A 66 6.37 13.30 -10.24
N GLY A 67 7.11 13.28 -9.13
CA GLY A 67 8.45 12.70 -9.07
C GLY A 67 8.40 11.18 -9.03
N ASP A 68 8.53 10.58 -10.22
CA ASP A 68 8.97 9.22 -10.57
C ASP A 68 8.66 8.06 -9.62
N ASN A 69 7.94 7.04 -10.12
CA ASN A 69 7.74 5.79 -9.40
C ASN A 69 9.07 5.02 -9.26
N PHE A 70 9.54 4.76 -8.04
CA PHE A 70 10.51 3.69 -7.73
C PHE A 70 9.70 2.63 -6.94
N TYR A 71 9.61 1.34 -7.28
CA TYR A 71 10.44 0.40 -8.05
C TYR A 71 9.51 -0.52 -8.89
N GLU A 72 9.92 -0.86 -10.12
CA GLU A 72 9.39 -1.89 -11.03
C GLU A 72 7.93 -2.39 -10.86
N GLY A 73 6.96 -1.61 -11.33
CA GLY A 73 5.62 -2.14 -11.63
C GLY A 73 4.93 -2.88 -10.47
N PRO A 74 3.90 -3.69 -10.75
CA PRO A 74 3.22 -4.45 -9.71
C PRO A 74 3.94 -5.79 -9.43
N MET A 75 4.51 -5.91 -8.23
CA MET A 75 5.13 -7.14 -7.73
C MET A 75 4.12 -8.04 -7.02
N ASN A 76 4.37 -9.35 -6.94
CA ASN A 76 3.50 -10.23 -6.16
C ASN A 76 3.75 -10.03 -4.67
N THR A 77 2.72 -10.27 -3.85
CA THR A 77 2.85 -10.14 -2.39
C THR A 77 3.87 -11.10 -1.80
N GLU A 78 4.09 -12.25 -2.42
CA GLU A 78 5.10 -13.24 -2.03
C GLU A 78 6.55 -12.82 -2.31
N ASP A 79 6.74 -11.82 -3.19
CA ASP A 79 8.06 -11.32 -3.57
C ASP A 79 8.51 -10.11 -2.73
N ILE A 80 7.65 -9.61 -1.82
CA ILE A 80 7.95 -8.45 -0.97
C ILE A 80 9.03 -8.86 0.03
N THR A 81 10.11 -8.08 0.13
CA THR A 81 11.18 -8.29 1.08
C THR A 81 11.23 -7.18 2.13
N GLN A 82 12.10 -7.36 3.13
CA GLN A 82 12.34 -6.36 4.17
C GLN A 82 12.79 -5.02 3.57
N LYS A 83 13.50 -5.03 2.44
CA LYS A 83 13.98 -3.82 1.76
C LYS A 83 12.82 -2.93 1.31
N GLU A 84 11.77 -3.49 0.71
CA GLU A 84 10.61 -2.71 0.26
C GLU A 84 9.78 -2.21 1.46
N PHE A 85 9.70 -3.01 2.53
CA PHE A 85 9.05 -2.61 3.77
C PHE A 85 9.79 -1.44 4.44
N ASP A 86 11.09 -1.57 4.67
CA ASP A 86 11.93 -0.52 5.26
C ASP A 86 11.84 0.77 4.47
N TRP A 87 11.84 0.66 3.13
CA TRP A 87 11.66 1.80 2.26
C TRP A 87 10.31 2.49 2.49
N VAL A 88 9.18 1.79 2.61
CA VAL A 88 7.89 2.48 2.77
C VAL A 88 7.70 3.09 4.16
N VAL A 89 8.37 2.57 5.20
CA VAL A 89 8.28 3.10 6.58
C VAL A 89 9.31 4.16 6.91
N GLU A 90 10.43 4.22 6.17
CA GLU A 90 11.46 5.22 6.38
C GLU A 90 10.88 6.65 6.23
N LYS A 91 11.06 7.45 7.28
CA LYS A 91 10.62 8.84 7.33
C LYS A 91 11.53 9.70 6.47
N VAL A 92 10.98 10.28 5.42
CA VAL A 92 11.71 11.22 4.55
C VAL A 92 10.93 12.53 4.47
N GLU A 93 11.54 13.63 4.92
CA GLU A 93 10.94 14.95 4.84
C GLU A 93 10.60 15.32 3.39
N GLY A 94 9.37 15.77 3.15
CA GLY A 94 8.92 16.19 1.82
C GLY A 94 8.52 15.06 0.86
N ASN A 95 8.62 13.79 1.29
CA ASN A 95 8.31 12.61 0.48
C ASN A 95 7.26 11.73 1.18
N HIS A 96 6.13 11.49 0.52
CA HIS A 96 5.07 10.59 1.00
C HIS A 96 5.16 9.24 0.31
N ARG A 97 5.56 8.19 1.01
CA ARG A 97 5.62 6.82 0.47
C ARG A 97 4.35 6.06 0.79
N PHE A 98 3.82 5.27 -0.15
CA PHE A 98 2.58 4.51 -0.01
C PHE A 98 2.59 3.20 -0.83
N ILE A 99 1.63 2.31 -0.57
CA ILE A 99 1.48 1.03 -1.28
C ILE A 99 0.15 1.01 -2.05
N GLU A 100 0.18 0.88 -3.37
CA GLU A 100 -1.01 0.60 -4.17
C GLU A 100 -1.32 -0.90 -4.19
N ILE A 101 -2.58 -1.27 -3.96
CA ILE A 101 -2.99 -2.66 -3.74
C ILE A 101 -3.88 -3.17 -4.88
N TYR A 102 -3.60 -4.39 -5.32
CA TYR A 102 -4.35 -5.10 -6.36
C TYR A 102 -4.99 -6.36 -5.79
N LYS A 103 -6.32 -6.36 -5.68
CA LYS A 103 -7.10 -7.48 -5.15
C LYS A 103 -7.65 -8.40 -6.23
N LYS A 104 -7.76 -9.70 -5.89
CA LYS A 104 -8.54 -10.64 -6.71
C LYS A 104 -10.03 -10.29 -6.54
N LYS A 105 -10.81 -10.43 -7.62
CA LYS A 105 -12.26 -10.26 -7.54
C LYS A 105 -12.82 -11.46 -6.77
N GLU A 106 -13.44 -11.22 -5.62
CA GLU A 106 -14.25 -12.23 -4.95
C GLU A 106 -15.43 -12.61 -5.85
N ARG A 107 -15.65 -13.90 -6.01
CA ARG A 107 -16.60 -14.48 -6.96
C ARG A 107 -18.01 -14.45 -6.41
#